data_AF-A0A7W0VM30-F1
#
_entry.id   AF-A0A7W0VM30-F1
#
_cell.length_a   1.000
_cell.length_b   1.000
_cell.length_c   1.000
_cell.angle_alpha   90.00
_cell.angle_beta   90.00
_cell.angle_gamma   90.00
#
_symmetry.space_group_name_H-M   'P 1'
#
loop_
_entity.id
_entity.type
_entity.pdbx_description
1 polymer ?
#
loop_
_entity_poly.entity_id
_entity_poly.type
_entity_poly.pdbx_seq_one_letter_code
_entity_poly.pdbx_strand_id
1 'polypeptide(L)'
;ALGRAAEAADAFEAAARALAAPARLEAAYSAAYLRHHDLKDHARALADLAGTDDPGSLFEERALVLRVDVLMALDRKHEAAAIAGRYLDRFPKGTSAKLMRALITPK
;
A
#
# COMPACT_ATOMS: atom_id res chain seq x y z
N ALA A 1 -15.01 11.75 13.91
CA ALA A 1 -15.32 10.64 12.98
C ALA A 1 -14.28 9.51 12.99
N LEU A 2 -13.15 9.63 13.71
CA LEU A 2 -12.06 8.62 13.70
C LEU A 2 -12.46 7.23 14.22
N GLY A 3 -13.39 7.14 15.17
CA GLY A 3 -13.82 5.85 15.75
C GLY A 3 -14.34 4.85 14.70
N ARG A 4 -15.13 5.32 13.73
CA ARG A 4 -15.66 4.46 12.66
C ARG A 4 -14.58 3.97 11.69
N ALA A 5 -13.57 4.81 11.42
CA ALA A 5 -12.45 4.43 10.55
C ALA A 5 -11.56 3.37 11.22
N ALA A 6 -11.34 3.48 12.54
CA ALA A 6 -10.60 2.50 13.31
C ALA A 6 -11.32 1.14 13.34
N GLU A 7 -12.61 1.13 13.67
CA GLU A 7 -13.44 -0.07 13.66
C GLU A 7 -13.46 -0.74 12.28
N ALA A 8 -13.62 0.04 11.21
CA ALA A 8 -13.60 -0.48 9.85
C ALA A 8 -12.24 -1.08 9.47
N ALA A 9 -11.14 -0.39 9.80
CA ALA A 9 -9.79 -0.91 9.53
C ALA A 9 -9.53 -2.24 10.26
N ASP A 10 -9.92 -2.33 11.53
CA ASP A 10 -9.76 -3.57 12.31
C ASP A 10 -10.68 -4.70 11.80
N ALA A 11 -11.90 -4.39 11.33
CA ALA A 11 -12.78 -5.37 10.70
C ALA A 11 -12.21 -5.91 9.39
N PHE A 12 -11.62 -5.04 8.55
CA PHE A 12 -10.94 -5.47 7.32
C PHE A 12 -9.68 -6.29 7.62
N GLU A 13 -8.89 -5.92 8.63
CA GLU A 13 -7.74 -6.71 9.06
C GLU A 13 -8.16 -8.11 9.52
N ALA A 14 -9.26 -8.22 10.29
CA ALA A 14 -9.82 -9.50 10.69
C ALA A 14 -10.30 -10.32 9.47
N ALA A 15 -10.97 -9.69 8.51
CA ALA A 15 -11.40 -10.35 7.27
C ALA A 15 -10.20 -10.83 6.43
N ALA A 16 -9.12 -10.06 6.35
CA ALA A 16 -7.89 -10.45 5.65
C ALA A 16 -7.20 -11.68 6.28
N ARG A 17 -7.45 -11.98 7.55
CA ARG A 17 -6.99 -13.22 8.20
C ARG A 17 -7.89 -14.42 7.94
N ALA A 18 -9.19 -14.19 7.72
CA ALA A 18 -10.19 -15.25 7.64
C ALA A 18 -10.51 -15.68 6.19
N LEU A 19 -10.32 -14.80 5.21
CA LEU A 19 -10.75 -15.02 3.83
C LEU A 19 -9.63 -15.61 2.96
N ALA A 20 -10.03 -16.29 1.89
CA ALA A 20 -9.14 -16.70 0.80
C ALA A 20 -8.99 -15.60 -0.26
N ALA A 21 -7.99 -15.73 -1.15
CA ALA A 21 -7.87 -14.85 -2.31
C ALA A 21 -9.07 -15.05 -3.26
N PRO A 22 -9.60 -13.98 -3.89
CA PRO A 22 -9.09 -12.60 -3.93
C PRO A 22 -9.58 -11.71 -2.78
N ALA A 23 -10.66 -12.07 -2.08
CA ALA A 23 -11.27 -11.23 -1.04
C ALA A 23 -10.31 -10.89 0.12
N ARG A 24 -9.38 -11.80 0.42
CA ARG A 24 -8.25 -11.56 1.34
C ARG A 24 -7.46 -10.31 0.99
N LEU A 25 -7.10 -10.14 -0.29
CA LEU A 25 -6.23 -9.06 -0.76
C LEU A 25 -6.97 -7.72 -0.75
N GLU A 26 -8.25 -7.74 -1.08
CA GLU A 26 -9.12 -6.55 -1.00
C GLU A 26 -9.28 -6.07 0.43
N ALA A 27 -9.53 -6.99 1.38
CA ALA A 27 -9.62 -6.65 2.79
C ALA A 27 -8.29 -6.08 3.32
N ALA A 28 -7.16 -6.71 2.98
CA ALA A 28 -5.82 -6.24 3.36
C ALA A 28 -5.52 -4.83 2.82
N TYR A 29 -5.78 -4.58 1.52
CA TYR A 29 -5.62 -3.26 0.92
C TYR A 29 -6.53 -2.21 1.58
N SER A 30 -7.78 -2.58 1.88
CA SER A 30 -8.77 -1.66 2.48
C SER A 30 -8.39 -1.27 3.91
N ALA A 31 -7.91 -2.22 4.72
CA ALA A 31 -7.36 -1.95 6.04
C ALA A 31 -6.17 -0.97 5.94
N ALA A 32 -5.20 -1.28 5.08
CA ALA A 32 -4.02 -0.43 4.88
C ALA A 32 -4.37 0.99 4.45
N TYR A 33 -5.32 1.14 3.52
CA TYR A 33 -5.77 2.44 3.02
C TYR A 33 -6.36 3.30 4.14
N LEU A 34 -7.30 2.75 4.91
CA LEU A 34 -7.92 3.46 6.04
C LEU A 34 -6.89 3.84 7.11
N ARG A 35 -5.98 2.91 7.44
CA ARG A 35 -4.92 3.18 8.43
C ARG A 35 -4.02 4.32 7.99
N HIS A 36 -3.59 4.33 6.73
CA HIS A 36 -2.69 5.36 6.22
C HIS A 36 -3.39 6.72 6.08
N HIS A 37 -4.55 6.77 5.40
CA HIS A 37 -5.18 8.04 5.05
C HIS A 37 -5.99 8.66 6.20
N ASP A 38 -6.75 7.85 6.95
CA ASP A 38 -7.71 8.36 7.93
C ASP A 38 -7.14 8.34 9.34
N LEU A 39 -6.38 7.31 9.70
CA LEU A 39 -5.87 7.11 11.07
C LEU A 39 -4.42 7.58 11.26
N LYS A 40 -3.69 7.84 10.17
CA LYS A 40 -2.26 8.15 10.17
C LYS A 40 -1.39 7.07 10.84
N ASP A 41 -1.88 5.83 10.89
CA ASP A 41 -1.15 4.67 11.39
C ASP A 41 -0.39 4.01 10.24
N HIS A 42 0.71 4.65 9.85
CA HIS A 42 1.50 4.21 8.70
C HIS A 42 2.22 2.88 8.95
N ALA A 43 2.59 2.59 10.20
CA ALA A 43 3.28 1.35 10.55
C ALA A 43 2.35 0.14 10.37
N ARG A 44 1.12 0.20 10.89
CA ARG A 44 0.15 -0.88 10.67
C ARG A 44 -0.33 -0.93 9.23
N ALA A 45 -0.49 0.21 8.56
CA ALA A 45 -0.81 0.22 7.12
C ALA A 45 0.23 -0.55 6.29
N LEU A 46 1.52 -0.40 6.60
CA LEU A 46 2.58 -1.11 5.91
C LEU A 46 2.50 -2.63 6.16
N ALA A 47 2.19 -3.05 7.38
CA ALA A 47 2.01 -4.45 7.72
C ALA A 47 0.81 -5.08 7.00
N ASP A 48 -0.31 -4.36 6.90
CA ASP A 48 -1.53 -4.82 6.24
C ASP A 48 -1.33 -5.00 4.72
N LEU A 49 -0.36 -4.32 4.09
CA LEU A 49 -0.07 -4.45 2.66
C LEU A 49 0.65 -5.75 2.29
N ALA A 50 0.97 -6.65 3.22
CA ALA A 50 1.71 -7.87 2.93
C ALA A 50 1.03 -8.74 1.85
N GLY A 51 1.76 -9.02 0.75
CA GLY A 51 1.29 -9.84 -0.37
C GLY A 51 0.23 -9.19 -1.27
N THR A 52 -0.20 -7.96 -0.99
CA THR A 52 -1.14 -7.23 -1.86
C THR A 52 -0.48 -6.72 -3.15
N ASP A 53 0.84 -6.48 -3.09
CA ASP A 53 1.69 -6.03 -4.19
C ASP A 53 2.45 -7.17 -4.90
N ASP A 54 2.03 -8.42 -4.70
CA ASP A 54 2.64 -9.57 -5.37
C ASP A 54 2.33 -9.55 -6.89
N PRO A 55 3.28 -9.98 -7.75
CA PRO A 55 3.07 -10.04 -9.19
C PRO A 55 1.81 -10.83 -9.58
N GLY A 56 0.94 -10.21 -10.38
CA GLY A 56 -0.33 -10.80 -10.82
C GLY A 56 -1.50 -10.61 -9.86
N SER A 57 -1.28 -9.98 -8.70
CA SER A 57 -2.36 -9.52 -7.83
C SER A 57 -3.25 -8.50 -8.55
N LEU A 58 -4.56 -8.58 -8.34
CA LEU A 58 -5.51 -7.56 -8.82
C LEU A 58 -5.23 -6.17 -8.20
N PHE A 59 -4.51 -6.13 -7.09
CA PHE A 59 -4.12 -4.91 -6.39
C PHE A 59 -2.67 -4.49 -6.65
N GLU A 60 -1.90 -5.24 -7.46
CA GLU A 60 -0.45 -5.07 -7.61
C GLU A 60 -0.05 -3.60 -7.80
N GLU A 61 -0.58 -2.93 -8.83
CA GLU A 61 -0.24 -1.53 -9.13
C GLU A 61 -0.61 -0.58 -7.97
N ARG A 62 -1.83 -0.70 -7.45
CA ARG A 62 -2.35 0.19 -6.40
C ARG A 62 -1.63 -0.02 -5.07
N ALA A 63 -1.31 -1.26 -4.73
CA ALA A 63 -0.61 -1.64 -3.51
C ALA A 63 0.84 -1.15 -3.53
N LEU A 64 1.53 -1.21 -4.68
CA LEU A 64 2.86 -0.60 -4.83
C LEU A 64 2.82 0.91 -4.60
N VAL A 65 1.82 1.61 -5.15
CA VAL A 65 1.66 3.06 -4.96
C VAL A 65 1.42 3.39 -3.49
N LEU A 66 0.46 2.71 -2.84
CA LEU A 66 0.16 2.94 -1.43
C LEU A 66 1.35 2.59 -0.53
N ARG A 67 2.10 1.52 -0.84
CA ARG A 67 3.32 1.16 -0.10
C ARG A 67 4.38 2.25 -0.18
N VAL A 68 4.59 2.84 -1.35
CA VAL A 68 5.52 3.96 -1.52
C VAL A 68 5.10 5.14 -0.65
N ASP A 69 3.82 5.53 -0.68
CA ASP A 69 3.31 6.66 0.09
C ASP A 69 3.46 6.42 1.61
N VAL A 70 3.12 5.22 2.07
CA VAL A 70 3.30 4.78 3.46
C VAL A 70 4.78 4.83 3.88
N LEU A 71 5.70 4.33 3.05
CA LEU A 71 7.14 4.36 3.33
C LEU A 71 7.69 5.79 3.39
N MET A 72 7.22 6.68 2.51
CA MET A 72 7.58 8.09 2.54
C MET A 72 7.09 8.78 3.82
N ALA A 73 5.87 8.48 4.27
CA ALA A 73 5.33 9.01 5.52
C ALA A 73 6.07 8.49 6.78
N LEU A 74 6.72 7.33 6.68
CA LEU A 74 7.60 6.76 7.71
C LEU A 74 9.06 7.24 7.60
N ASP A 75 9.37 8.18 6.71
CA ASP A 75 10.73 8.64 6.35
C ASP A 75 11.68 7.52 5.88
N ARG A 76 11.13 6.38 5.42
CA ARG A 76 11.87 5.23 4.88
C ARG A 76 12.16 5.41 3.39
N LYS A 77 12.75 6.55 3.02
CA LYS A 77 12.92 7.01 1.63
C LYS A 77 13.69 6.01 0.75
N HIS A 78 14.72 5.36 1.28
CA HIS A 78 15.49 4.37 0.54
C HIS A 78 14.63 3.17 0.11
N GLU A 79 13.77 2.69 1.02
CA GLU A 79 12.84 1.60 0.71
C GLU A 79 11.73 2.04 -0.23
N ALA A 80 11.23 3.27 -0.07
CA ALA A 80 10.27 3.86 -1.00
C ALA A 80 10.83 3.91 -2.43
N ALA A 81 12.10 4.30 -2.60
CA ALA A 81 12.78 4.31 -3.89
C ALA A 81 12.90 2.89 -4.50
N ALA A 82 13.20 1.87 -3.70
CA ALA A 82 13.24 0.49 -4.16
C ALA A 82 11.87 0.00 -4.66
N ILE A 83 10.79 0.31 -3.95
CA ILE A 83 9.42 -0.03 -4.39
C ILE A 83 9.02 0.77 -5.63
N ALA A 84 9.40 2.05 -5.72
CA ALA A 84 9.18 2.87 -6.91
C ALA A 84 9.90 2.30 -8.14
N GLY A 85 11.10 1.75 -7.99
CA GLY A 85 11.81 1.00 -9.03
C GLY A 85 11.00 -0.20 -9.51
N ARG A 86 10.55 -1.06 -8.58
CA ARG A 86 9.68 -2.22 -8.90
C ARG A 86 8.42 -1.81 -9.64
N TYR A 87 7.78 -0.70 -9.23
CA TYR A 87 6.61 -0.16 -9.93
C TYR A 87 6.94 0.21 -11.37
N LEU A 88 8.07 0.88 -11.62
CA LEU A 88 8.43 1.33 -12.97
C LEU A 88 8.82 0.18 -13.89
N ASP A 89 9.45 -0.87 -13.36
CA ASP A 89 9.76 -2.08 -14.13
C ASP A 89 8.48 -2.78 -14.59
N ARG A 90 7.46 -2.82 -13.72
CA ARG A 90 6.20 -3.52 -13.99
C ARG A 90 5.18 -2.67 -14.75
N PHE A 91 5.07 -1.39 -14.40
CA PHE A 91 4.08 -0.42 -14.87
C PHE A 91 4.77 0.86 -15.38
N PRO A 92 5.63 0.79 -16.42
CA PRO A 92 6.41 1.94 -16.88
C PRO A 92 5.58 3.12 -17.38
N LYS A 93 4.33 2.83 -17.80
CA LYS A 93 3.32 3.78 -18.26
C LYS A 93 2.12 3.89 -17.30
N GLY A 94 2.22 3.31 -16.09
CA GLY A 94 1.16 3.37 -15.10
C GLY A 94 0.89 4.79 -14.61
N THR A 95 -0.26 5.00 -13.98
CA THR A 95 -0.77 6.34 -13.62
C THR A 95 0.19 7.11 -12.71
N SER A 96 0.92 6.39 -11.85
CA SER A 96 1.89 6.97 -10.91
C SER A 96 3.32 6.98 -11.43
N ALA A 97 3.60 6.58 -12.67
CA ALA A 97 4.97 6.46 -13.19
C ALA A 97 5.78 7.76 -13.13
N LYS A 98 5.14 8.93 -13.33
CA LYS A 98 5.80 10.23 -13.19
C LYS A 98 6.27 10.47 -11.75
N LEU A 99 5.43 10.14 -10.77
CA LEU A 99 5.75 10.25 -9.34
C LEU A 99 6.90 9.31 -8.98
N MET A 100 6.82 8.04 -9.40
CA MET A 100 7.84 7.04 -9.09
C MET A 100 9.21 7.39 -9.65
N ARG A 101 9.28 7.94 -10.88
CA ARG A 101 10.54 8.43 -11.46
C ARG A 101 11.18 9.54 -10.62
N ALA A 102 10.38 10.43 -10.04
CA ALA A 102 10.89 11.50 -9.20
C ALA A 102 11.49 11.00 -7.88
N LEU A 103 11.11 9.79 -7.41
CA LEU A 103 11.62 9.20 -6.17
C LEU A 103 12.94 8.44 -6.36
N ILE A 104 13.24 7.97 -7.58
CA ILE A 104 14.47 7.21 -7.87
C ILE A 104 15.55 8.06 -8.56
N THR A 105 15.22 9.28 -8.98
CA THR A 105 16.19 10.18 -9.60
C THR A 105 16.81 11.07 -8.52
N PRO A 106 18.16 11.11 -8.38
CA PRO A 106 18.81 12.04 -7.47
C PRO A 106 18.45 13.50 -7.83
N LYS A 107 18.23 14.34 -6.81
CA LYS A 107 18.23 15.79 -6.98
C LYS A 107 19.66 16.32 -6.97
#